data_AF-A0A1Y6GWR3-F1
#
_entry.id   AF-A0A1Y6GWR3-F1
#
_cell.length_a   1.000
_cell.length_b   1.000
_cell.length_c   1.000
_cell.angle_alpha   90.00
_cell.angle_beta   90.00
_cell.angle_gamma   90.00
#
_symmetry.space_group_name_H-M   'P 1'
#
loop_
_entity.id
_entity.type
_entity.pdbx_description
1 polymer ?
#
loop_
_entity_poly.entity_id
_entity_poly.type
_entity_poly.pdbx_seq_one_letter_code
_entity_poly.pdbx_strand_id
1 'polypeptide(L)' 'MKAHIGMDEFSGLVHAVHCTAANVADVTVTHALLHGKQHSVFGESGESGANKREESQACKAAFFIATKRDAG' A
#
# COMPACT_ATOMS: atom_id res chain seq x y z
N MET A 1 5.42 -2.14 -17.04
CA MET A 1 4.25 -2.55 -16.24
C MET A 1 4.75 -2.95 -14.87
N LYS A 2 3.96 -2.77 -13.81
CA LYS A 2 4.26 -3.27 -12.47
C LYS A 2 2.99 -3.81 -11.81
N ALA A 3 3.18 -4.70 -10.84
CA ALA A 3 2.10 -5.31 -10.07
C ALA A 3 2.23 -4.88 -8.60
N HIS A 4 1.10 -4.56 -8.00
CA HIS A 4 0.94 -4.22 -6.60
C HIS A 4 0.12 -5.33 -5.94
N ILE A 5 0.56 -5.82 -4.78
CA ILE A 5 -0.01 -7.02 -4.15
C ILE A 5 -0.49 -6.69 -2.74
N GLY A 6 -1.76 -6.97 -2.46
CA GLY A 6 -2.33 -6.95 -1.12
C GLY A 6 -2.28 -8.35 -0.52
N MET A 7 -1.67 -8.47 0.65
CA MET A 7 -1.49 -9.73 1.39
C MET A 7 -2.00 -9.57 2.81
N ASP A 8 -2.67 -10.61 3.31
CA ASP A 8 -3.11 -10.67 4.71
C ASP A 8 -1.90 -10.89 5.63
N GLU A 9 -1.79 -10.09 6.70
CA GLU A 9 -0.61 -10.06 7.56
C GLU A 9 -0.39 -11.35 8.36
N PHE A 10 -1.45 -12.10 8.65
CA PHE A 10 -1.37 -13.30 9.50
C PHE A 10 -1.27 -14.59 8.71
N SER A 11 -2.15 -14.78 7.73
CA SER A 11 -2.20 -16.00 6.89
C SER A 11 -1.18 -15.98 5.77
N GLY A 12 -0.74 -14.78 5.37
CA GLY A 12 0.12 -14.56 4.22
C GLY A 12 -0.53 -14.81 2.87
N LEU A 13 -1.86 -14.90 2.82
CA LEU A 13 -2.59 -15.09 1.58
C LEU A 13 -2.69 -13.78 0.80
N VAL A 14 -2.41 -13.86 -0.50
CA VAL A 14 -2.69 -12.76 -1.43
C VAL A 14 -4.20 -12.65 -1.62
N HIS A 15 -4.73 -11.45 -1.43
CA HIS A 15 -6.15 -11.18 -1.58
C HIS A 15 -6.46 -10.09 -2.63
N ALA A 16 -5.44 -9.37 -3.11
CA ALA A 16 -5.60 -8.38 -4.18
C ALA A 16 -4.32 -8.31 -5.04
N VAL A 17 -4.51 -8.15 -6.35
CA VAL A 17 -3.43 -7.82 -7.29
C VAL A 17 -3.92 -6.71 -8.21
N HIS A 18 -3.17 -5.63 -8.30
CA HIS A 18 -3.46 -4.51 -9.20
C HIS A 18 -2.26 -4.28 -10.11
N CYS A 19 -2.45 -4.24 -11.42
CA CYS A 19 -1.38 -3.97 -12.38
C CYS A 19 -1.51 -2.56 -12.96
N THR A 20 -0.42 -1.81 -12.98
CA THR A 20 -0.37 -0.46 -13.56
C THR A 20 0.78 -0.30 -14.55
N ALA A 21 0.75 0.77 -15.33
CA ALA A 21 1.92 1.21 -16.07
C ALA A 21 3.06 1.57 -15.09
N ALA A 22 4.31 1.42 -15.53
CA ALA A 22 5.47 1.58 -14.64
C ALA A 22 5.62 3.02 -14.08
N ASN A 23 5.07 4.01 -14.78
CA ASN A 23 5.12 5.42 -14.42
C ASN A 23 4.06 5.83 -13.36
N VAL A 24 3.09 4.97 -13.04
CA VAL A 24 2.08 5.27 -12.01
C VAL A 24 2.74 5.20 -10.63
N ALA A 25 2.57 6.22 -9.80
CA ALA A 25 3.16 6.24 -8.46
C ALA A 25 2.50 5.21 -7.52
N ASP A 26 3.27 4.49 -6.72
CA ASP A 26 2.76 3.41 -5.86
C ASP A 26 1.73 3.91 -4.84
N VAL A 27 1.97 5.12 -4.31
CA VAL A 27 1.06 5.81 -3.38
C VAL A 27 -0.37 5.97 -3.89
N THR A 28 -0.63 5.99 -5.21
CA THR A 28 -2.00 6.12 -5.76
C THR A 28 -2.73 4.79 -5.88
N VAL A 29 -2.08 3.67 -5.58
CA VAL A 29 -2.62 2.32 -5.77
C VAL A 29 -2.87 1.62 -4.44
N THR A 30 -2.22 2.05 -3.36
CA THR A 30 -2.31 1.42 -2.03
C THR A 30 -3.75 1.16 -1.59
N HIS A 31 -4.68 2.10 -1.80
CA HIS A 31 -6.08 1.94 -1.39
C HIS A 31 -6.78 0.75 -2.08
N ALA A 32 -6.44 0.48 -3.35
CA ALA A 32 -7.04 -0.59 -4.14
C ALA A 32 -6.57 -1.98 -3.68
N LEU A 33 -5.50 -2.05 -2.89
CA LEU A 33 -5.01 -3.27 -2.28
C LEU A 33 -5.70 -3.56 -0.94
N LEU A 34 -6.49 -2.63 -0.39
CA LEU A 34 -7.10 -2.80 0.92
C LEU A 34 -8.53 -3.36 0.80
N HIS A 35 -8.96 -4.16 1.78
CA HIS A 35 -10.32 -4.71 1.82
C HIS A 35 -11.11 -4.21 3.05
N GLY A 36 -10.57 -3.20 3.73
CA GLY A 36 -11.22 -2.47 4.83
C GLY A 36 -11.24 -3.20 6.17
N LYS A 37 -10.68 -4.41 6.26
CA LYS A 37 -10.61 -5.20 7.49
C LYS A 37 -9.24 -5.15 8.16
N GLN A 38 -8.27 -4.48 7.53
CA GLN A 38 -6.93 -4.35 8.09
C GLN A 38 -6.92 -3.46 9.33
N HIS A 39 -6.14 -3.88 10.32
CA HIS A 39 -5.80 -3.04 11.47
C HIS A 39 -4.47 -2.32 11.25
N SER A 40 -3.57 -2.93 10.49
CA SER A 40 -2.26 -2.40 10.11
C SER A 40 -2.05 -2.54 8.60
N VAL A 41 -1.36 -1.57 7.99
CA VAL A 41 -0.92 -1.60 6.59
C VAL A 41 0.57 -1.38 6.56
N PHE A 42 1.30 -2.37 6.03
CA PHE A 42 2.74 -2.29 5.80
C PHE A 42 2.98 -2.02 4.32
N GLY A 43 3.92 -1.14 4.01
CA GLY A 43 4.23 -0.78 2.62
C GLY A 43 5.66 -0.29 2.46
N GLU A 44 6.10 -0.25 1.20
CA GLU A 44 7.43 0.23 0.85
C GLU A 44 7.47 1.76 0.78
N SER A 45 8.67 2.32 0.64
CA SER A 45 8.85 3.78 0.63
C SER A 45 8.13 4.50 -0.52
N GLY A 46 7.73 3.78 -1.58
CA GLY A 46 6.94 4.32 -2.70
C GLY A 46 5.51 4.70 -2.32
N GLU A 47 5.00 4.12 -1.23
CA GLU A 47 3.66 4.28 -0.67
C GLU A 47 3.63 5.37 0.41
N SER A 48 4.73 6.11 0.58
CA SER A 48 4.82 7.22 1.54
C SER A 48 3.70 8.23 1.31
N GLY A 49 2.87 8.44 2.34
CA GLY A 49 1.73 9.36 2.30
C GLY A 49 0.42 8.73 1.83
N ALA A 50 0.36 7.41 1.59
CA ALA A 50 -0.87 6.71 1.21
C ALA A 50 -2.02 6.94 2.20
N ASN A 51 -1.71 7.05 3.50
CA ASN A 51 -2.68 7.32 4.56
C ASN A 51 -3.29 8.74 4.53
N LYS A 52 -2.67 9.67 3.82
CA LYS A 52 -3.13 11.08 3.73
C LYS A 52 -4.03 11.31 2.52
N ARG A 53 -4.14 10.34 1.61
CA ARG A 53 -4.97 10.47 0.40
C ARG A 53 -6.45 10.33 0.72
N GLU A 54 -7.28 11.08 0.00
CA GLU A 54 -8.73 11.08 0.14
C GLU A 54 -9.33 9.68 0.01
N GLU A 55 -8.88 8.92 -0.99
CA GLU A 55 -9.25 7.52 -1.23
C GLU A 55 -8.96 6.57 -0.06
N SER A 56 -8.02 6.91 0.82
CA SER A 56 -7.62 6.10 1.98
C SER A 56 -8.24 6.58 3.30
N GLN A 57 -8.94 7.71 3.34
CA GLN A 57 -9.45 8.31 4.59
C GLN A 57 -10.49 7.45 5.31
N ALA A 58 -11.23 6.60 4.58
CA ALA A 58 -12.16 5.66 5.17
C ALA A 58 -11.45 4.47 5.85
N CYS A 59 -10.17 4.24 5.55
CA CYS A 59 -9.38 3.17 6.13
C CYS A 59 -8.90 3.58 7.52
N LYS A 60 -9.30 2.82 8.54
CA LYS A 60 -8.92 3.08 9.95
C LYS A 60 -7.62 2.38 10.37
N ALA A 61 -6.94 1.73 9.44
CA ALA A 61 -5.70 1.02 9.73
C ALA A 61 -4.56 1.98 10.06
N ALA A 62 -3.63 1.52 10.90
CA ALA A 62 -2.35 2.20 11.10
C ALA A 62 -1.41 1.91 9.92
N PHE A 63 -0.74 2.93 9.38
CA PHE A 63 0.18 2.77 8.25
C PHE A 63 1.63 2.78 8.71
N PHE A 64 2.35 1.70 8.38
CA PHE A 64 3.77 1.49 8.66
C PHE A 64 4.52 1.44 7.34
N ILE A 65 4.95 2.62 6.87
CA ILE A 65 5.61 2.77 5.58
C ILE A 65 7.12 2.86 5.78
N ALA A 66 7.88 2.03 5.06
CA ALA A 66 9.33 2.06 5.10
C ALA A 66 9.88 3.43 4.66
N THR A 67 10.90 3.94 5.36
CA THR A 67 11.60 5.15 4.92
C THR A 67 12.49 4.84 3.72
N LYS A 68 12.76 5.87 2.89
CA LYS A 68 13.78 5.75 1.86
C LYS A 68 15.13 5.51 2.54
N ARG A 69 15.95 4.64 1.95
CA ARG A 69 17.34 4.48 2.39
C ARG A 69 18.07 5.80 2.16
N ASP A 70 18.79 6.24 3.18
CA ASP A 70 19.71 7.38 3.04
C ASP A 70 20.78 7.00 2.02
N ALA A 71 20.87 7.78 0.94
CA ALA A 71 21.95 7.67 -0.02
C ALA A 71 23.16 8.40 0.58
N GLY A 72 24.04 7.66 1.26
CA GLY A 72 25.34 8.14 1.71
C GLY A 72 26.25 8.52 0.54
#